data_AF-A0A699Q6R3-F1
#
_entry.id   AF-A0A699Q6R3-F1
#
_cell.length_a   1.000
_cell.length_b   1.000
_cell.length_c   1.000
_cell.angle_alpha   90.00
_cell.angle_beta   90.00
_cell.angle_gamma   90.00
#
_symmetry.space_group_name_H-M   'P 1'
#
loop_
_entity.id
_entity.type
_entity.pdbx_description
1 polymer ?
#
loop_
_entity_poly.entity_id
_entity_poly.type
_entity_poly.pdbx_seq_one_letter_code
_entity_poly.pdbx_strand_id
1 'polypeptide(L)'
;NGRFDGLDYLDSGPIKVIDKSFGFDTAVEEAQRAINAAHVEAESAENGIGLVKLMGRYSGFIAMYATLASRDVDLCLIPESPFYLEGEGGLFEYVERRLKDNGHMVIVVAEGAGQELLAVETLKTSAAQDASGNKLLQDVGLWISDKIKGYFAKHPSMPVTLKYI
;
A
#
# COMPACT_ATOMS: atom_id res chain seq x y z
N ASN A 1 -12.66 57.44 23.65
CA ASN A 1 -13.63 57.81 22.60
C ASN A 1 -13.11 57.27 21.27
N GLY A 2 -13.41 56.03 20.89
CA GLY A 2 -14.70 55.57 20.36
C GLY A 2 -14.66 55.78 18.83
N ARG A 3 -14.62 54.74 17.99
CA ARG A 3 -15.76 53.89 17.64
C ARG A 3 -15.30 52.64 16.87
N PHE A 4 -15.87 51.49 17.22
CA PHE A 4 -16.09 50.37 16.31
C PHE A 4 -17.28 50.73 15.38
N ASP A 5 -17.25 50.23 14.14
CA ASP A 5 -18.34 49.51 13.45
C ASP A 5 -18.05 49.40 11.94
N GLY A 6 -18.17 48.18 11.38
CA GLY A 6 -18.15 47.95 9.93
C GLY A 6 -17.72 46.53 9.54
N LEU A 7 -18.68 45.60 9.53
CA LEU A 7 -18.58 44.21 9.07
C LEU A 7 -18.48 44.09 7.54
N ASP A 8 -17.96 42.92 7.13
CA ASP A 8 -18.07 42.21 5.84
C ASP A 8 -17.16 42.66 4.67
N TYR A 9 -16.23 41.79 4.25
CA TYR A 9 -16.40 40.89 3.09
C TYR A 9 -15.20 39.93 2.93
N LEU A 10 -15.52 38.68 2.65
CA LEU A 10 -14.63 37.54 2.41
C LEU A 10 -13.70 37.73 1.20
N ASP A 11 -12.43 37.34 1.35
CA ASP A 11 -11.71 36.62 0.28
C ASP A 11 -10.78 35.56 0.89
N SER A 12 -11.39 34.47 1.37
CA SER A 12 -10.68 33.25 1.74
C SER A 12 -10.46 32.39 0.48
N GLY A 13 -9.45 32.73 -0.32
CA GLY A 13 -8.93 31.88 -1.39
C GLY A 13 -8.16 30.66 -0.85
N PRO A 14 -8.10 29.52 -1.59
CA PRO A 14 -7.70 28.23 -1.03
C PRO A 14 -6.18 28.13 -0.92
N ILE A 15 -5.62 28.61 0.18
CA ILE A 15 -4.26 28.25 0.58
C ILE A 15 -4.34 26.88 1.27
N LYS A 16 -4.38 25.79 0.49
CA LYS A 16 -3.94 24.48 0.99
C LYS A 16 -2.41 24.42 0.91
N VAL A 17 -1.72 25.26 1.69
CA VAL A 17 -0.26 25.19 1.86
C VAL A 17 0.02 24.47 3.17
N ILE A 18 -0.18 23.15 3.14
CA ILE A 18 0.37 22.22 4.11
C ILE A 18 0.89 21.04 3.29
N ASP A 19 2.18 21.06 2.95
CA ASP A 19 2.81 19.99 2.16
C ASP A 19 2.94 18.68 2.95
N LYS A 20 2.92 18.76 4.29
CA LYS A 20 2.98 17.61 5.20
C LYS A 20 2.10 17.83 6.43
N SER A 21 1.25 16.86 6.75
CA SER A 21 0.48 16.85 7.99
C SER A 21 1.34 16.45 9.19
N PHE A 22 0.97 16.91 10.39
CA PHE A 22 1.57 16.42 11.62
C PHE A 22 1.49 14.89 11.70
N GLY A 23 2.58 14.25 12.14
CA GLY A 23 2.70 12.79 12.25
C GLY A 23 3.05 12.06 10.93
N PHE A 24 3.10 12.76 9.79
CA PHE A 24 3.48 12.14 8.51
C PHE A 24 4.90 11.58 8.54
N ASP A 25 5.88 12.39 8.96
CA ASP A 25 7.28 11.95 8.99
C ASP A 25 7.48 10.77 9.95
N THR A 26 6.85 10.79 11.12
CA THR A 26 6.84 9.65 12.05
C THR A 26 6.24 8.39 11.43
N ALA A 27 5.13 8.51 10.69
CA ALA A 27 4.53 7.37 10.00
C ALA A 27 5.46 6.79 8.93
N VAL A 28 6.19 7.64 8.21
CA VAL A 28 7.20 7.22 7.22
C VAL A 28 8.40 6.55 7.90
N GLU A 29 8.85 7.03 9.06
CA GLU A 29 9.92 6.40 9.85
C GLU A 29 9.52 5.03 10.40
N GLU A 30 8.30 4.87 10.90
CA GLU A 30 7.77 3.57 11.34
C GLU A 30 7.60 2.62 10.14
N ALA A 31 7.10 3.11 9.01
CA ALA A 31 6.97 2.33 7.78
C ALA A 31 8.32 1.79 7.28
N GLN A 32 9.38 2.61 7.33
CA GLN A 32 10.73 2.16 6.98
C GLN A 32 11.24 1.03 7.88
N ARG A 33 10.94 1.08 9.19
CA ARG A 33 11.29 -0.01 10.11
C ARG A 33 10.57 -1.31 9.76
N ALA A 34 9.29 -1.24 9.41
CA ALA A 34 8.53 -2.39 8.96
C ALA A 34 9.09 -2.97 7.64
N ILE A 35 9.43 -2.11 6.68
CA ILE A 35 10.06 -2.50 5.41
C ILE A 35 11.40 -3.19 5.65
N ASN A 36 12.25 -2.64 6.52
CA ASN A 36 13.54 -3.25 6.83
C ASN A 36 13.38 -4.64 7.48
N ALA A 37 12.40 -4.81 8.37
CA ALA A 37 12.09 -6.13 8.92
C ALA A 37 11.61 -7.11 7.82
N ALA A 38 10.75 -6.65 6.92
CA ALA A 38 10.26 -7.45 5.79
C ALA A 38 11.39 -7.87 4.84
N HIS A 39 12.34 -6.98 4.58
CA HIS A 39 13.51 -7.26 3.77
C HIS A 39 14.37 -8.37 4.38
N VAL A 40 14.72 -8.25 5.67
CA VAL A 40 15.49 -9.27 6.40
C VAL A 40 14.78 -10.63 6.36
N GLU A 41 13.46 -10.65 6.55
CA GLU A 41 12.66 -11.88 6.47
C GLU A 41 12.63 -12.47 5.05
N ALA A 42 12.53 -11.62 4.02
CA ALA A 42 12.52 -12.04 2.62
C ALA A 42 13.87 -12.64 2.20
N GLU A 43 14.98 -12.01 2.57
CA GLU A 43 16.33 -12.52 2.29
C GLU A 43 16.64 -13.84 3.01
N SER A 44 15.98 -14.10 4.14
CA SER A 44 16.22 -15.29 4.96
C SER A 44 15.61 -16.57 4.40
N ALA A 45 14.87 -16.51 3.28
CA ALA A 45 14.22 -17.64 2.65
C ALA A 45 14.44 -17.67 1.13
N GLU A 46 14.59 -18.87 0.55
CA GLU A 46 14.59 -19.02 -0.91
C GLU A 46 13.23 -18.59 -1.49
N ASN A 47 13.28 -17.74 -2.52
CA ASN A 47 12.10 -17.09 -3.10
C ASN A 47 11.24 -16.41 -2.03
N GLY A 48 11.89 -15.76 -1.05
CA GLY A 48 11.23 -15.09 0.04
C GLY A 48 10.54 -13.81 -0.41
N ILE A 49 9.32 -13.57 0.06
CA ILE A 49 8.55 -12.35 -0.19
C ILE A 49 8.20 -11.70 1.15
N GLY A 50 8.67 -10.48 1.37
CA GLY A 50 8.23 -9.62 2.46
C GLY A 50 7.15 -8.68 1.97
N LEU A 51 5.90 -8.85 2.40
CA LEU A 51 4.79 -7.97 2.05
C LEU A 51 4.44 -7.08 3.24
N VAL A 52 4.45 -5.76 3.05
CA VAL A 52 4.17 -4.77 4.10
C VAL A 52 2.94 -3.96 3.75
N LYS A 53 1.91 -3.98 4.61
CA LYS A 53 0.75 -3.09 4.44
C LYS A 53 0.91 -1.80 5.23
N LEU A 54 0.94 -0.68 4.52
CA LEU A 54 1.04 0.66 5.09
C LEU A 54 -0.30 1.41 5.04
N MET A 55 -0.38 2.48 5.83
CA MET A 55 -1.48 3.43 5.77
C MET A 55 -1.56 4.10 4.40
N GLY A 56 -2.77 4.41 3.96
CA GLY A 56 -2.97 5.03 2.64
C GLY A 56 -4.32 4.69 2.01
N ARG A 57 -5.41 5.03 2.69
CA ARG A 57 -6.79 4.76 2.21
C ARG A 57 -7.11 5.40 0.86
N TYR A 58 -6.73 6.66 0.68
CA TYR A 58 -7.06 7.45 -0.53
C TYR A 58 -5.82 7.94 -1.28
N SER A 59 -4.66 7.87 -0.64
CA SER A 59 -3.40 8.26 -1.25
C SER A 59 -2.25 7.39 -0.76
N GLY A 60 -1.29 7.15 -1.63
CA GLY A 60 -0.12 6.32 -1.39
C GLY A 60 1.07 7.07 -0.80
N PHE A 61 0.91 8.29 -0.26
CA PHE A 61 2.06 9.11 0.15
C PHE A 61 2.98 8.41 1.15
N ILE A 62 2.44 7.82 2.24
CA ILE A 62 3.29 7.12 3.22
C ILE A 62 4.04 5.96 2.54
N ALA A 63 3.34 5.14 1.74
CA ALA A 63 3.93 4.03 1.02
C ALA A 63 5.03 4.49 0.05
N MET A 64 4.76 5.50 -0.77
CA MET A 64 5.72 6.04 -1.73
C MET A 64 6.93 6.67 -1.05
N TYR A 65 6.74 7.51 -0.03
CA TYR A 65 7.87 8.12 0.68
C TYR A 65 8.71 7.09 1.44
N ALA A 66 8.08 6.10 2.07
CA ALA A 66 8.80 5.00 2.72
C ALA A 66 9.57 4.14 1.71
N THR A 67 8.96 3.85 0.55
CA THR A 67 9.61 3.15 -0.56
C THR A 67 10.79 3.93 -1.11
N LEU A 68 10.69 5.25 -1.30
CA LEU A 68 11.79 6.08 -1.81
C LEU A 68 12.93 6.24 -0.79
N ALA A 69 12.60 6.18 0.51
CA ALA A 69 13.59 6.24 1.58
C ALA A 69 14.28 4.89 1.82
N SER A 70 13.64 3.77 1.46
CA SER A 70 14.23 2.43 1.46
C SER A 70 14.90 2.12 0.11
N ARG A 71 15.96 1.32 0.12
CA ARG A 71 16.61 0.85 -1.12
C ARG A 71 16.16 -0.55 -1.52
N ASP A 72 15.30 -1.16 -0.71
CA ASP A 72 15.08 -2.60 -0.69
C ASP A 72 13.67 -2.97 -1.15
N VAL A 73 12.82 -1.98 -1.43
CA VAL A 73 11.46 -2.20 -1.94
C VAL A 73 11.49 -2.39 -3.45
N ASP A 74 10.99 -3.54 -3.90
CA ASP A 74 10.95 -3.91 -5.32
C ASP A 74 9.63 -3.52 -6.01
N LEU A 75 8.56 -3.39 -5.24
CA LEU A 75 7.23 -3.05 -5.73
C LEU A 75 6.46 -2.25 -4.70
N CYS A 76 5.86 -1.13 -5.14
CA CYS A 76 4.99 -0.30 -4.31
C CYS A 76 3.62 -0.18 -4.98
N LEU A 77 2.59 -0.67 -4.30
CA LEU A 77 1.20 -0.66 -4.75
C LEU A 77 0.43 0.45 -4.02
N ILE A 78 -0.08 1.41 -4.78
CA ILE A 78 -0.76 2.61 -4.25
C ILE A 78 -2.15 2.79 -4.90
N PRO A 79 -3.10 3.45 -4.22
CA PRO A 79 -4.44 3.71 -4.76
C PRO A 79 -4.44 4.45 -6.11
N GLU A 80 -3.44 5.30 -6.34
CA GLU A 80 -3.32 6.14 -7.53
C GLU A 80 -2.86 5.38 -8.78
N SER A 81 -2.27 4.19 -8.61
CA SER A 81 -1.76 3.37 -9.71
C SER A 81 -2.48 2.02 -9.74
N PRO A 82 -3.59 1.90 -10.49
CA PRO A 82 -4.28 0.64 -10.68
C PRO A 82 -3.37 -0.43 -11.27
N PHE A 83 -3.62 -1.69 -10.90
CA PHE A 83 -2.90 -2.85 -11.39
C PHE A 83 -3.87 -4.01 -11.64
N TYR A 84 -3.37 -5.07 -12.25
CA TYR A 84 -4.10 -6.33 -12.44
C TYR A 84 -3.20 -7.50 -12.05
N LEU A 85 -3.81 -8.63 -11.73
CA LEU A 85 -3.08 -9.78 -11.20
C LEU A 85 -2.42 -10.63 -12.30
N GLU A 86 -3.17 -10.92 -13.37
CA GLU A 86 -2.82 -11.88 -14.43
C GLU A 86 -2.74 -11.21 -15.80
N GLY A 87 -1.89 -11.72 -16.68
CA GLY A 87 -1.65 -11.19 -18.03
C GLY A 87 -0.28 -10.52 -18.16
N GLU A 88 0.08 -10.16 -19.38
CA GLU A 88 1.37 -9.51 -19.68
C GLU A 88 1.54 -8.23 -18.86
N GLY A 89 2.62 -8.11 -18.10
CA GLY A 89 2.88 -6.97 -17.21
C GLY A 89 2.07 -6.98 -15.91
N GLY A 90 1.33 -8.05 -15.62
CA GLY A 90 0.55 -8.21 -14.39
C GLY A 90 1.42 -8.45 -13.16
N LEU A 91 0.78 -8.38 -11.98
CA LEU A 91 1.46 -8.54 -10.69
C LEU A 91 2.21 -9.88 -10.60
N PHE A 92 1.60 -10.99 -10.99
CA PHE A 92 2.22 -12.30 -10.83
C PHE A 92 3.45 -12.48 -11.70
N GLU A 93 3.41 -12.01 -12.95
CA GLU A 93 4.56 -12.05 -13.84
C GLU A 93 5.72 -11.18 -13.31
N TYR A 94 5.40 -10.00 -12.78
CA TYR A 94 6.40 -9.13 -12.16
C TYR A 94 7.08 -9.80 -10.96
N VAL A 95 6.29 -10.41 -10.06
CA VAL A 95 6.81 -11.12 -8.88
C VAL A 95 7.67 -12.32 -9.31
N GLU A 96 7.22 -13.12 -10.26
CA GLU A 96 7.97 -14.27 -10.77
C GLU A 96 9.33 -13.84 -11.35
N ARG A 97 9.33 -12.81 -12.20
CA ARG A 97 10.57 -12.27 -12.76
C ARG A 97 11.50 -11.78 -11.66
N ARG A 98 11.00 -11.01 -10.70
CA ARG A 98 11.82 -10.44 -9.63
C ARG A 98 12.47 -11.51 -8.77
N LEU A 99 11.71 -12.55 -8.42
CA LEU A 99 12.24 -13.67 -7.64
C LEU A 99 13.28 -14.48 -8.43
N LYS A 100 13.13 -14.66 -9.75
CA LYS A 100 14.17 -15.32 -10.57
C LYS A 100 15.46 -14.50 -10.64
N ASP A 101 15.35 -13.17 -10.69
CA ASP A 101 16.49 -12.28 -10.81
C ASP A 101 17.25 -12.12 -9.48
N ASN A 102 16.52 -12.04 -8.36
CA ASN A 102 17.06 -11.64 -7.06
C ASN A 102 16.94 -12.68 -5.94
N GLY A 103 16.15 -13.74 -6.13
CA GLY A 103 15.91 -14.79 -5.12
C GLY A 103 15.00 -14.37 -3.96
N HIS A 104 14.68 -13.08 -3.82
CA HIS A 104 13.76 -12.54 -2.83
C HIS A 104 13.10 -11.25 -3.34
N MET A 105 12.07 -10.79 -2.63
CA MET A 105 11.35 -9.58 -2.98
C MET A 105 10.71 -8.89 -1.76
N VAL A 106 10.66 -7.56 -1.75
CA VAL A 106 9.85 -6.76 -0.84
C VAL A 106 8.76 -6.01 -1.60
N ILE A 107 7.52 -6.19 -1.14
CA ILE A 107 6.32 -5.55 -1.68
C ILE A 107 5.74 -4.64 -0.61
N VAL A 108 5.54 -3.37 -0.94
CA VAL A 108 4.79 -2.43 -0.11
C VAL A 108 3.42 -2.22 -0.71
N VAL A 109 2.38 -2.30 0.10
CA VAL A 109 1.00 -2.02 -0.32
C VAL A 109 0.35 -1.00 0.60
N ALA A 110 -0.15 0.10 0.04
CA ALA A 110 -1.03 0.99 0.76
C ALA A 110 -2.41 0.33 0.92
N GLU A 111 -3.04 0.45 2.09
CA GLU A 111 -4.32 -0.20 2.40
C GLU A 111 -5.46 0.10 1.40
N GLY A 112 -5.42 1.24 0.70
CA GLY A 112 -6.40 1.62 -0.32
C GLY A 112 -6.13 1.05 -1.71
N ALA A 113 -4.93 0.52 -1.98
CA ALA A 113 -4.60 -0.07 -3.26
C ALA A 113 -5.45 -1.33 -3.51
N GLY A 114 -5.82 -1.61 -4.76
CA GLY A 114 -6.48 -2.87 -5.15
C GLY A 114 -7.87 -3.13 -4.54
N GLN A 115 -8.48 -2.17 -3.82
CA GLN A 115 -9.78 -2.36 -3.16
C GLN A 115 -10.90 -2.70 -4.17
N GLU A 116 -10.84 -2.16 -5.39
CA GLU A 116 -11.81 -2.47 -6.45
C GLU A 116 -11.70 -3.92 -6.92
N LEU A 117 -10.48 -4.43 -7.10
CA LEU A 117 -10.24 -5.82 -7.49
C LEU A 117 -10.78 -6.78 -6.44
N LEU A 118 -10.50 -6.49 -5.17
CA LEU A 118 -10.94 -7.28 -4.04
C LEU A 118 -12.48 -7.23 -3.91
N ALA A 119 -13.10 -6.07 -4.09
CA ALA A 119 -14.55 -5.91 -4.04
C ALA A 119 -15.27 -6.71 -5.15
N VAL A 120 -14.74 -6.68 -6.37
CA VAL A 120 -15.28 -7.45 -7.52
C VAL A 120 -15.22 -8.95 -7.23
N GLU A 121 -14.09 -9.43 -6.71
CA GLU A 121 -13.93 -10.87 -6.44
C GLU A 121 -14.78 -11.35 -5.27
N THR A 122 -14.83 -10.58 -4.18
CA THR A 122 -15.57 -10.99 -2.98
C THR A 122 -17.08 -10.85 -3.12
N LEU A 123 -17.59 -10.32 -4.26
CA LEU A 123 -18.99 -9.95 -4.50
C LEU A 123 -19.58 -9.05 -3.39
N LYS A 124 -18.71 -8.42 -2.59
CA LYS A 124 -19.09 -7.48 -1.53
C LYS A 124 -19.11 -6.08 -2.11
N THR A 125 -20.19 -5.75 -2.81
CA THR A 125 -20.50 -4.38 -3.24
C THR A 125 -20.99 -3.50 -2.08
N SER A 126 -21.46 -4.12 -0.99
CA SER A 126 -21.90 -3.44 0.23
C SER A 126 -20.71 -3.18 1.16
N ALA A 127 -20.07 -2.02 1.01
CA ALA A 127 -19.05 -1.58 1.96
C ALA A 127 -19.71 -1.40 3.34
N ALA A 128 -19.41 -2.32 4.28
CA ALA A 128 -19.80 -2.13 5.66
C ALA A 128 -19.27 -0.77 6.13
N GLN A 129 -20.11 0.03 6.78
CA GLN A 129 -19.71 1.33 7.29
C GLN A 129 -19.29 1.20 8.75
N ASP A 130 -18.26 1.93 9.14
CA ASP A 130 -17.93 2.11 10.55
C ASP A 130 -18.97 3.01 11.24
N ALA A 131 -18.86 3.15 12.57
CA ALA A 131 -19.75 4.00 13.37
C ALA A 131 -19.70 5.50 12.97
N SER A 132 -18.70 5.91 12.18
CA SER A 132 -18.50 7.28 11.69
C SER A 132 -19.00 7.46 10.24
N GLY A 133 -19.55 6.41 9.62
CA GLY A 133 -20.07 6.44 8.25
C GLY A 133 -19.03 6.18 7.15
N ASN A 134 -17.78 5.86 7.50
CA ASN A 134 -16.75 5.57 6.51
C ASN A 134 -16.88 4.13 6.00
N LYS A 135 -16.62 3.93 4.72
CA LYS A 135 -16.48 2.58 4.16
C LYS A 135 -15.34 1.84 4.86
N LEU A 136 -15.59 0.62 5.33
CA LEU A 136 -14.56 -0.28 5.84
C LEU A 136 -13.78 -0.85 4.67
N LEU A 137 -12.46 -0.69 4.70
CA LEU A 137 -11.57 -1.34 3.75
C LEU A 137 -11.42 -2.81 4.13
N GLN A 138 -11.32 -3.66 3.11
CA GLN A 138 -10.94 -5.05 3.32
C GLN A 138 -9.41 -5.14 3.37
N ASP A 139 -8.88 -6.18 4.01
CA ASP A 139 -7.43 -6.36 4.11
C ASP A 139 -6.84 -6.78 2.75
N VAL A 140 -6.42 -5.78 1.97
CA VAL A 140 -5.80 -5.99 0.66
C VAL A 140 -4.44 -6.69 0.80
N GLY A 141 -3.70 -6.47 1.89
CA GLY A 141 -2.40 -7.09 2.10
C GLY A 141 -2.52 -8.60 2.26
N LEU A 142 -3.50 -9.04 3.05
CA LEU A 142 -3.83 -10.44 3.19
C LEU A 142 -4.34 -11.04 1.87
N TRP A 143 -5.24 -10.34 1.17
CA TRP A 143 -5.77 -10.80 -0.11
C TRP A 143 -4.68 -10.96 -1.18
N ILE A 144 -3.79 -9.99 -1.35
CA ILE A 144 -2.64 -10.10 -2.28
C ILE A 144 -1.72 -11.25 -1.87
N SER A 145 -1.46 -11.40 -0.57
CA SER A 145 -0.63 -12.49 -0.04
C SER A 145 -1.19 -13.86 -0.44
N ASP A 146 -2.49 -14.06 -0.26
CA ASP A 146 -3.17 -15.31 -0.62
C ASP A 146 -3.19 -15.53 -2.14
N LYS A 147 -3.34 -14.46 -2.92
CA LYS A 147 -3.29 -14.51 -4.38
C LYS A 147 -1.93 -14.93 -4.91
N ILE A 148 -0.86 -14.34 -4.40
CA ILE A 148 0.51 -14.70 -4.77
C ILE A 148 0.78 -16.16 -4.38
N LYS A 149 0.46 -16.58 -3.15
CA LYS A 149 0.60 -17.98 -2.72
C LYS A 149 -0.18 -18.94 -3.62
N GLY A 150 -1.42 -18.61 -3.95
CA GLY A 150 -2.26 -19.41 -4.83
C GLY A 150 -1.74 -19.52 -6.27
N TYR A 151 -1.11 -18.46 -6.79
CA TYR A 151 -0.44 -18.48 -8.09
C TYR A 151 0.77 -19.41 -8.10
N PHE A 152 1.67 -19.29 -7.11
CA PHE A 152 2.88 -20.12 -7.04
C PHE A 152 2.60 -21.57 -6.62
N ALA A 153 1.51 -21.85 -5.91
CA ALA A 153 1.08 -23.22 -5.64
C ALA A 153 0.77 -24.03 -6.92
N LYS A 154 0.44 -23.35 -8.03
CA LYS A 154 0.26 -23.95 -9.36
C LYS A 154 1.57 -24.15 -10.12
N HIS A 155 2.68 -23.57 -9.63
CA HIS A 155 4.01 -23.58 -10.23
C HIS A 155 5.03 -24.23 -9.27
N PRO A 156 4.96 -25.55 -9.05
CA PRO A 156 5.74 -26.24 -8.01
C PRO A 156 7.27 -26.19 -8.21
N SER A 157 7.75 -25.78 -9.39
CA SER A 157 9.17 -25.54 -9.67
C SER A 157 9.73 -24.29 -8.96
N MET A 158 8.87 -23.44 -8.41
CA MET A 158 9.25 -22.18 -7.77
C MET A 158 8.46 -21.98 -6.46
N PRO A 159 8.79 -22.74 -5.40
CA PRO A 159 8.15 -22.56 -4.10
C PRO A 159 8.49 -21.18 -3.55
N VAL A 160 7.52 -20.50 -2.92
CA VAL A 160 7.70 -19.16 -2.34
C VAL A 160 7.41 -19.16 -0.84
N THR A 161 8.16 -18.35 -0.09
CA THR A 161 7.91 -18.11 1.34
C THR A 161 7.47 -16.67 1.54
N LEU A 162 6.18 -16.44 1.80
CA LEU A 162 5.64 -15.08 1.95
C LEU A 162 5.34 -14.76 3.41
N LYS A 163 5.90 -13.65 3.90
CA LYS A 163 5.62 -13.04 5.21
C LYS A 163 4.85 -11.75 5.03
N TYR A 164 3.75 -11.62 5.77
CA TYR A 164 2.91 -10.43 5.75
C TYR A 164 3.10 -9.66 7.06
N ILE A 165 3.42 -8.36 6.95
CA ILE A 165 3.72 -7.41 8.03
C ILE A 165 2.75 -6.22 7.95
#